data_AF-A0A3P6ULT1-F1
#
_entry.id   AF-A0A3P6ULT1-F1
#
_cell.length_a   1.000
_cell.length_b   1.000
_cell.length_c   1.000
_cell.angle_alpha   90.00
_cell.angle_beta   90.00
_cell.angle_gamma   90.00
#
_symmetry.space_group_name_H-M   'P 1'
#
loop_
_entity.id
_entity.type
_entity.pdbx_description
1 polymer ?
#
loop_
_entity_poly.entity_id
_entity_poly.type
_entity_poly.pdbx_seq_one_letter_code
_entity_poly.pdbx_strand_id
1 'polypeptide(L)'
;MEKLNSLALISTLLHVSLKMIVLSIPYLERRFTFFRSLWLIWSMLFGAAVSADNPRGMASRFMANIWALFALVFLASYTANLAAFMISKDDFYDLNGINDWRLQQPWNHKPPFRFATVPNGATEENIKINFPEMAAYMRTFNRTTVVEGLKSLKAG
;
A
#
# COMPACT_ATOMS: atom_id res chain seq x y z
N MET A 1 45.16 18.00 -16.50
CA MET A 1 44.21 19.02 -16.99
C MET A 1 43.47 18.60 -18.27
N GLU A 2 44.10 17.85 -19.16
CA GLU A 2 43.51 17.44 -20.46
C GLU A 2 42.24 16.56 -20.36
N LYS A 3 42.20 15.64 -19.38
CA LYS A 3 41.02 14.76 -19.17
C LYS A 3 39.77 15.49 -18.67
N LEU A 4 39.91 16.62 -17.96
CA LEU A 4 38.78 17.41 -17.48
C LEU A 4 38.11 18.18 -18.63
N ASN A 5 38.91 18.70 -19.57
CA ASN A 5 38.38 19.44 -20.73
C ASN A 5 37.64 18.52 -21.71
N SER A 6 38.10 17.27 -21.88
CA SER A 6 37.44 16.27 -22.71
C SER A 6 36.06 15.86 -22.15
N LEU A 7 35.93 15.70 -20.84
CA LEU A 7 34.65 15.38 -20.18
C LEU A 7 33.64 16.54 -20.25
N ALA A 8 34.11 17.79 -20.12
CA ALA A 8 33.26 18.97 -20.30
C ALA A 8 32.74 19.08 -21.75
N LEU A 9 33.57 18.74 -22.74
CA LEU A 9 33.20 18.69 -24.14
C LEU A 9 32.17 17.59 -24.43
N ILE A 10 32.31 16.41 -23.84
CA ILE A 10 31.33 15.32 -23.98
C ILE A 10 30.00 15.69 -23.30
N SER A 11 30.03 16.31 -22.12
CA SER A 11 28.81 16.75 -21.41
C SER A 11 28.04 17.82 -22.18
N THR A 12 28.75 18.83 -22.70
CA THR A 12 28.14 19.89 -23.53
C THR A 12 27.61 19.37 -24.86
N LEU A 13 28.34 18.46 -25.52
CA LEU A 13 27.88 17.79 -26.74
C LEU A 13 26.66 16.89 -26.47
N LEU A 14 26.63 16.17 -25.37
CA LEU A 14 25.48 15.35 -24.97
C LEU A 14 24.25 16.24 -24.71
N HIS A 15 24.43 17.37 -24.01
CA HIS A 15 23.35 18.32 -23.75
C HIS A 15 22.82 18.97 -25.04
N VAL A 16 23.70 19.35 -25.96
CA VAL A 16 23.32 19.89 -27.28
C VAL A 16 22.64 18.83 -28.13
N SER A 17 23.12 17.59 -28.12
CA SER A 17 22.51 16.48 -28.86
C SER A 17 21.15 16.08 -28.28
N LEU A 18 20.99 16.09 -26.96
CA LEU A 18 19.69 15.85 -26.30
C LEU A 18 18.69 16.95 -26.65
N LYS A 19 19.14 18.22 -26.63
CA LYS A 19 18.32 19.38 -26.97
C LYS A 19 17.97 19.41 -28.46
N MET A 20 18.88 18.96 -29.32
CA MET A 20 18.66 18.78 -30.75
C MET A 20 17.74 17.60 -31.03
N ILE A 21 17.78 16.52 -30.27
CA ILE A 21 16.82 15.40 -30.37
C ILE A 21 15.42 15.83 -29.91
N VAL A 22 15.33 16.61 -28.83
CA VAL A 22 14.06 17.18 -28.34
C VAL A 22 13.52 18.23 -29.32
N LEU A 23 14.38 19.03 -29.94
CA LEU A 23 14.01 19.96 -31.03
C LEU A 23 13.84 19.27 -32.40
N SER A 24 14.31 18.04 -32.58
CA SER A 24 14.19 17.30 -33.85
C SER A 24 13.05 16.28 -33.79
N ILE A 25 12.23 16.29 -32.73
CA ILE A 25 10.88 15.76 -32.81
C ILE A 25 10.19 16.61 -33.89
N PRO A 26 9.88 16.04 -35.06
CA PRO A 26 9.33 16.82 -36.16
C PRO A 26 7.97 17.39 -35.73
N TYR A 27 7.95 18.66 -35.35
CA TYR A 27 6.77 19.49 -35.51
C TYR A 27 6.55 19.55 -37.02
N LEU A 28 5.52 18.82 -37.48
CA LEU A 28 5.00 18.75 -38.85
C LEU A 28 5.23 17.44 -39.63
N GLU A 29 4.77 16.30 -39.10
CA GLU A 29 4.12 15.30 -39.94
C GLU A 29 2.68 15.13 -39.42
N ARG A 30 1.73 15.82 -40.06
CA ARG A 30 0.27 15.64 -39.87
C ARG A 30 -0.18 14.29 -40.44
N ARG A 31 0.41 13.18 -39.99
CA ARG A 31 -0.13 11.85 -40.22
C ARG A 31 -0.73 11.37 -38.90
N PHE A 32 -2.01 11.72 -38.70
CA PHE A 32 -2.82 11.17 -37.63
C PHE A 32 -2.85 9.64 -37.76
N THR A 33 -1.94 8.99 -37.04
CA THR A 33 -1.86 7.53 -36.98
C THR A 33 -2.51 7.13 -35.65
N PHE A 34 -3.53 6.26 -35.69
CA PHE A 34 -4.33 5.87 -34.52
C PHE A 34 -3.48 5.46 -33.30
N PHE A 35 -2.38 4.77 -33.54
CA PHE A 35 -1.46 4.31 -32.50
C PHE A 35 -0.73 5.46 -31.78
N ARG A 36 -0.43 6.55 -32.50
CA ARG A 36 0.22 7.75 -31.93
C ARG A 36 -0.76 8.55 -31.08
N SER A 37 -2.02 8.67 -31.50
CA SER A 37 -3.06 9.31 -30.67
C SER A 37 -3.35 8.51 -29.41
N LEU A 38 -3.40 7.17 -29.50
CA LEU A 38 -3.61 6.31 -28.33
C LEU A 38 -2.44 6.41 -27.34
N TRP A 39 -1.21 6.45 -27.85
CA TRP A 39 0.00 6.70 -27.05
C TRP A 39 -0.02 8.06 -26.35
N LEU A 40 -0.46 9.12 -27.03
CA LEU A 40 -0.59 10.46 -26.43
C LEU A 40 -1.67 10.51 -25.34
N ILE A 41 -2.80 9.85 -25.56
CA ILE A 41 -3.89 9.71 -24.57
C ILE A 41 -3.39 8.95 -23.32
N TRP A 42 -2.55 7.92 -23.51
CA TRP A 42 -1.93 7.15 -22.44
C TRP A 42 -0.83 7.94 -21.71
N SER A 43 -0.05 8.75 -22.42
CA SER A 43 0.95 9.67 -21.84
C SER A 43 0.30 10.78 -20.99
N MET A 44 -0.90 11.25 -21.39
CA MET A 44 -1.69 12.22 -20.64
C MET A 44 -2.22 11.64 -19.31
N LEU A 45 -2.43 10.31 -19.24
CA LEU A 45 -2.95 9.61 -18.07
C LEU A 45 -1.94 9.52 -16.91
N PHE A 46 -0.64 9.41 -17.21
CA PHE A 46 0.41 9.13 -16.21
C PHE A 46 1.32 10.32 -15.87
N GLY A 47 0.84 11.55 -16.09
CA GLY A 47 1.49 12.75 -15.58
C GLY A 47 2.59 13.34 -16.48
N ALA A 48 2.78 12.84 -17.70
CA ALA A 48 3.50 13.60 -18.72
C ALA A 48 2.52 14.58 -19.39
N ALA A 49 2.05 15.57 -18.62
CA ALA A 49 1.67 16.86 -19.19
C ALA A 49 2.95 17.60 -19.65
N VAL A 50 3.77 16.95 -20.46
CA VAL A 50 4.66 17.64 -21.40
C VAL A 50 3.73 18.50 -22.22
N SER A 51 4.08 19.78 -22.33
CA SER A 51 3.33 20.88 -22.94
C SER A 51 2.70 20.52 -24.29
N ALA A 52 1.63 19.74 -24.26
CA ALA A 52 0.77 19.51 -25.39
C ALA A 52 -0.12 20.75 -25.43
N ASP A 53 0.16 21.61 -26.42
CA ASP A 53 -0.64 22.81 -26.67
C ASP A 53 -2.12 22.47 -26.51
N ASN A 54 -2.76 23.06 -25.50
CA ASN A 54 -4.16 22.79 -25.20
C ASN A 54 -4.96 23.02 -26.48
N PRO A 55 -5.64 21.99 -27.01
CA PRO A 55 -6.27 22.11 -28.31
C PRO A 55 -7.31 23.24 -28.23
N ARG A 56 -7.12 24.27 -29.06
CA ARG A 56 -7.86 25.55 -29.00
C ARG A 56 -9.37 25.39 -29.25
N GLY A 57 -9.81 24.23 -29.74
CA GLY A 57 -11.22 23.91 -29.98
C GLY A 57 -11.98 23.56 -28.71
N MET A 58 -13.21 24.05 -28.57
CA MET A 58 -14.09 23.73 -27.44
C MET A 58 -14.41 22.23 -27.35
N ALA A 59 -14.62 21.56 -28.50
CA ALA A 59 -14.94 20.13 -28.57
C ALA A 59 -13.81 19.22 -28.05
N SER A 60 -12.55 19.55 -28.34
CA SER A 60 -11.39 18.77 -27.88
C SER A 60 -11.16 18.87 -26.38
N ARG A 61 -11.49 20.02 -25.77
CA ARG A 61 -11.43 20.21 -24.32
C ARG A 61 -12.50 19.38 -23.61
N PHE A 62 -13.71 19.36 -24.16
CA PHE A 62 -14.80 18.52 -23.64
C PHE A 62 -14.46 17.02 -23.70
N MET A 63 -13.91 16.56 -24.83
CA MET A 63 -13.49 15.17 -24.99
C MET A 63 -12.36 14.78 -24.00
N ALA A 64 -11.38 15.66 -23.80
CA ALA A 64 -10.31 15.44 -22.82
C ALA A 64 -10.85 15.38 -21.38
N ASN A 65 -11.85 16.20 -21.04
CA ASN A 65 -12.47 16.18 -19.70
C ASN A 65 -13.26 14.89 -19.44
N ILE A 66 -14.00 14.37 -20.43
CA ILE A 66 -14.70 13.08 -20.32
C ILE A 66 -13.68 11.95 -20.13
N TRP A 67 -12.60 11.97 -20.92
CA TRP A 67 -11.53 10.98 -20.79
C TRP A 67 -10.84 11.04 -19.42
N ALA A 68 -10.55 12.24 -18.92
CA ALA A 68 -9.99 12.45 -17.59
C ALA A 68 -10.92 11.95 -16.48
N LEU A 69 -12.23 12.19 -16.61
CA LEU A 69 -13.22 11.70 -15.65
C LEU A 69 -13.29 10.16 -15.65
N PHE A 70 -13.29 9.55 -16.83
CA PHE A 70 -13.27 8.09 -16.98
C PHE A 70 -12.03 7.49 -16.31
N ALA A 71 -10.85 8.03 -16.61
CA ALA A 71 -9.59 7.64 -15.98
C ALA A 71 -9.59 7.81 -14.46
N LEU A 72 -10.12 8.92 -13.97
CA LEU A 72 -10.20 9.24 -12.55
C LEU A 72 -11.05 8.22 -11.78
N VAL A 73 -12.15 7.74 -12.36
CA VAL A 73 -13.01 6.71 -11.73
C VAL A 73 -12.25 5.39 -11.54
N PHE A 74 -11.49 4.92 -12.53
CA PHE A 74 -10.67 3.71 -12.38
C PHE A 74 -9.53 3.91 -11.38
N LEU A 75 -8.85 5.05 -11.41
CA LEU A 75 -7.79 5.38 -10.46
C LEU A 75 -8.33 5.45 -9.02
N ALA A 76 -9.48 6.10 -8.83
CA ALA A 76 -10.15 6.20 -7.55
C ALA A 76 -10.61 4.83 -7.05
N SER A 77 -11.13 3.98 -7.94
CA SER A 77 -11.55 2.61 -7.59
C SER A 77 -10.36 1.74 -7.18
N TYR A 78 -9.23 1.85 -7.89
CA TYR A 78 -7.98 1.18 -7.49
C TYR A 78 -7.44 1.69 -6.15
N THR A 79 -7.45 3.01 -5.95
CA THR A 79 -7.04 3.64 -4.68
C THR A 79 -7.95 3.24 -3.53
N ALA A 80 -9.26 3.13 -3.77
CA ALA A 80 -10.25 2.70 -2.79
C ALA A 80 -10.08 1.21 -2.43
N ASN A 81 -9.79 0.35 -3.40
CA ASN A 81 -9.51 -1.06 -3.15
C ASN A 81 -8.24 -1.24 -2.31
N LEU A 82 -7.20 -0.45 -2.59
CA LEU A 82 -5.98 -0.42 -1.81
C LEU A 82 -6.23 0.12 -0.39
N ALA A 83 -6.99 1.21 -0.25
CA ALA A 83 -7.36 1.77 1.05
C ALA A 83 -8.22 0.81 1.88
N ALA A 84 -9.15 0.08 1.25
CA ALA A 84 -9.95 -0.96 1.88
C ALA A 84 -9.06 -2.08 2.43
N PHE A 85 -8.03 -2.49 1.69
CA PHE A 85 -7.05 -3.44 2.20
C PHE A 85 -6.21 -2.86 3.35
N MET A 86 -5.84 -1.58 3.28
CA MET A 86 -5.06 -0.93 4.33
C MET A 86 -5.84 -0.80 5.64
N ILE A 87 -7.12 -0.41 5.61
CA ILE A 87 -7.95 -0.25 6.82
C ILE A 87 -8.26 -1.60 7.48
N SER A 88 -8.39 -2.68 6.70
CA SER A 88 -8.62 -4.02 7.25
C SER A 88 -7.41 -4.65 7.95
N LYS A 89 -6.26 -3.98 8.02
CA LYS A 89 -5.07 -4.51 8.72
C LYS A 89 -4.99 -4.15 10.19
N ASP A 90 -5.78 -3.18 10.64
CA ASP A 90 -5.82 -2.77 12.03
C ASP A 90 -6.94 -3.51 12.77
N ASP A 91 -6.78 -4.83 12.95
CA ASP A 91 -7.59 -5.60 13.89
C ASP A 91 -7.16 -5.23 15.32
N PHE A 92 -7.68 -4.12 15.83
CA PHE A 92 -7.64 -3.84 17.25
C PHE A 92 -8.49 -4.91 17.96
N TYR A 93 -7.84 -5.87 18.60
CA TYR A 93 -8.50 -6.87 19.44
C TYR A 93 -8.98 -6.22 20.74
N ASP A 94 -10.08 -5.45 20.68
CA ASP A 94 -10.75 -5.02 21.90
C ASP A 94 -11.51 -6.22 22.49
N LEU A 95 -11.04 -6.72 23.63
CA LEU A 95 -11.65 -7.85 24.32
C LEU A 95 -12.81 -7.32 25.16
N ASN A 96 -14.03 -7.79 24.89
CA ASN A 96 -15.24 -7.37 25.61
C ASN A 96 -15.34 -7.96 27.04
N GLY A 97 -14.22 -8.36 27.63
CA GLY A 97 -14.13 -9.01 28.95
C GLY A 97 -13.95 -10.53 28.86
N ILE A 98 -14.20 -11.21 29.98
CA ILE A 98 -13.91 -12.65 30.14
C ILE A 98 -14.85 -13.57 29.34
N ASN A 99 -16.02 -13.07 28.96
CA ASN A 99 -17.02 -13.81 28.20
C ASN A 99 -16.88 -13.64 26.67
N ASP A 100 -15.75 -13.09 26.21
CA ASP A 100 -15.50 -12.96 24.77
C ASP A 100 -15.39 -14.35 24.12
N TRP A 101 -16.01 -14.50 22.94
CA TRP A 101 -16.02 -15.74 22.18
C TRP A 101 -14.61 -16.19 21.79
N ARG A 102 -13.67 -15.23 21.64
CA ARG A 102 -12.26 -15.49 21.37
C ARG A 102 -11.53 -16.18 22.52
N LEU A 103 -11.93 -15.92 23.76
CA LEU A 103 -11.36 -16.53 24.97
C LEU A 103 -12.00 -17.87 25.29
N GLN A 104 -13.32 -18.00 25.07
CA GLN A 104 -14.03 -19.26 25.29
C GLN A 104 -13.66 -20.32 24.26
N GLN A 105 -13.51 -19.93 22.99
CA GLN A 105 -13.20 -20.84 21.89
C GLN A 105 -12.02 -20.34 21.05
N PRO A 106 -10.78 -20.43 21.59
CA PRO A 106 -9.60 -19.89 20.93
C PRO A 106 -9.25 -20.54 19.59
N TRP A 107 -9.81 -21.73 19.27
CA TRP A 107 -9.65 -22.40 17.98
C TRP A 107 -10.52 -21.82 16.86
N ASN A 108 -11.56 -21.04 17.19
CA ASN A 108 -12.50 -20.51 16.21
C ASN A 108 -11.92 -19.30 15.44
N HIS A 109 -10.85 -18.70 15.96
CA HIS A 109 -10.10 -17.63 15.32
C HIS A 109 -8.79 -18.15 14.73
N LYS A 110 -8.40 -17.65 13.54
CA LYS A 110 -7.11 -17.99 12.91
C LYS A 110 -6.25 -16.72 12.78
N PRO A 111 -5.03 -16.69 13.36
CA PRO A 111 -4.41 -17.73 14.18
C PRO A 111 -5.11 -17.90 15.54
N PRO A 112 -4.96 -19.08 16.20
CA PRO A 112 -5.57 -19.31 17.51
C PRO A 112 -5.18 -18.24 18.52
N PHE A 113 -6.16 -17.74 19.27
CA PHE A 113 -5.91 -16.70 20.26
C PHE A 113 -5.22 -17.31 21.50
N ARG A 114 -3.94 -16.97 21.70
CA ARG A 114 -3.13 -17.52 22.79
C ARG A 114 -3.21 -16.62 24.01
N PHE A 115 -3.49 -17.22 25.16
CA PHE A 115 -3.51 -16.54 26.44
C PHE A 115 -3.07 -17.50 27.55
N ALA A 116 -2.56 -16.94 28.65
CA ALA A 116 -1.92 -17.68 29.71
C ALA A 116 -1.96 -16.88 31.01
N THR A 117 -1.73 -17.56 32.13
CA THR A 117 -1.55 -16.92 33.44
C THR A 117 -0.32 -17.46 34.15
N VAL A 118 0.00 -16.88 35.30
CA VAL A 118 1.01 -17.42 36.22
C VAL A 118 0.41 -18.63 36.95
N PRO A 119 1.11 -19.78 36.98
CA PRO A 119 0.62 -20.97 37.64
C PRO A 119 0.56 -20.80 39.17
N ASN A 120 -0.38 -21.47 39.82
CA ASN A 120 -0.67 -21.40 41.26
C ASN A 120 -1.03 -19.99 41.75
N GLY A 121 -1.50 -19.12 40.87
CA GLY A 121 -1.98 -17.77 41.21
C GLY A 121 -3.47 -17.76 41.56
N ALA A 122 -3.90 -16.73 42.30
CA ALA A 122 -5.33 -16.52 42.60
C ALA A 122 -6.18 -16.40 41.33
N THR A 123 -5.63 -15.84 40.26
CA THR A 123 -6.29 -15.72 38.95
C THR A 123 -6.48 -17.07 38.27
N GLU A 124 -5.49 -17.96 38.35
CA GLU A 124 -5.59 -19.30 37.73
C GLU A 124 -6.63 -20.15 38.46
N GLU A 125 -6.61 -20.16 39.80
CA GLU A 125 -7.60 -20.91 40.59
C GLU A 125 -9.02 -20.37 40.37
N ASN A 126 -9.20 -19.04 40.27
CA ASN A 126 -10.50 -18.46 39.95
C ASN A 126 -11.02 -18.90 38.56
N ILE A 127 -10.14 -18.87 37.55
CA ILE A 127 -10.49 -19.30 36.19
C ILE A 127 -10.78 -20.81 36.15
N LYS A 128 -10.04 -21.62 36.89
CA LYS A 128 -10.23 -23.07 36.98
C LYS A 128 -11.58 -23.45 37.59
N ILE A 129 -12.07 -22.69 38.57
CA ILE A 129 -13.37 -22.91 39.20
C ILE A 129 -14.51 -22.45 38.27
N ASN A 130 -14.39 -21.25 37.69
CA ASN A 130 -15.49 -20.63 36.93
C ASN A 130 -15.53 -21.03 35.44
N PHE A 131 -14.38 -21.36 34.85
CA PHE A 131 -14.20 -21.60 33.41
C PHE A 131 -13.19 -22.75 33.15
N PRO A 132 -13.57 -24.02 33.39
CA PRO A 132 -12.66 -25.16 33.35
C PRO A 132 -12.07 -25.41 31.95
N GLU A 133 -12.82 -25.16 30.89
CA GLU A 133 -12.38 -25.31 29.49
C GLU A 133 -11.27 -24.30 29.14
N MET A 134 -11.45 -23.05 29.57
CA MET A 134 -10.47 -21.99 29.42
C MET A 134 -9.18 -22.29 30.19
N ALA A 135 -9.30 -22.83 31.41
CA ALA A 135 -8.16 -23.25 32.22
C ALA A 135 -7.36 -24.39 31.57
N ALA A 136 -8.04 -25.35 30.95
CA ALA A 136 -7.39 -26.45 30.23
C ALA A 136 -6.54 -25.94 29.05
N TYR A 137 -7.05 -24.95 28.31
CA TYR A 137 -6.30 -24.32 27.23
C TYR A 137 -5.06 -23.57 27.73
N MET A 138 -5.22 -22.74 28.76
CA MET A 138 -4.15 -21.92 29.34
C MET A 138 -2.97 -22.75 29.85
N ARG A 139 -3.22 -23.94 30.42
CA ARG A 139 -2.20 -24.80 31.01
C ARG A 139 -1.03 -25.11 30.07
N THR A 140 -1.27 -25.11 28.75
CA THR A 140 -0.24 -25.38 27.73
C THR A 140 0.70 -24.19 27.52
N PHE A 141 0.27 -22.96 27.85
CA PHE A 141 0.98 -21.71 27.57
C PHE A 141 1.40 -20.94 28.84
N ASN A 142 1.09 -21.46 30.03
CA ASN A 142 1.42 -20.84 31.31
C ASN A 142 2.93 -20.59 31.50
N ARG A 143 3.25 -19.47 32.13
CA ARG A 143 4.63 -19.03 32.41
C ARG A 143 4.82 -18.85 33.90
N THR A 144 5.95 -19.33 34.42
CA THR A 144 6.21 -19.36 35.87
C THR A 144 6.42 -17.97 36.47
N THR A 145 6.96 -17.04 35.68
CA THR A 145 7.25 -15.67 36.11
C THR A 145 6.64 -14.64 35.19
N VAL A 146 6.28 -13.49 35.75
CA VAL A 146 5.75 -12.34 35.00
C VAL A 146 6.77 -11.82 33.99
N VAL A 147 8.07 -11.87 34.33
CA VAL A 147 9.16 -11.42 33.45
C VAL A 147 9.27 -12.30 32.21
N GLU A 148 9.14 -13.62 32.36
CA GLU A 148 9.10 -14.55 31.23
C GLU A 148 7.87 -14.32 30.37
N GLY A 149 6.70 -14.12 30.98
CA GLY A 149 5.46 -13.76 30.28
C GLY A 149 5.62 -12.49 29.45
N LEU A 150 6.19 -11.43 30.04
CA LEU A 150 6.47 -10.18 29.34
C LEU A 150 7.43 -10.38 28.15
N LYS A 151 8.44 -11.23 28.32
CA LYS A 151 9.38 -11.57 27.25
C LYS A 151 8.68 -12.29 26.10
N SER A 152 7.78 -13.23 26.38
CA SER A 152 6.98 -13.91 25.36
C SER A 152 6.05 -12.95 24.63
N LEU A 153 5.35 -12.06 25.34
CA LEU A 153 4.46 -11.08 24.72
C LEU A 153 5.20 -10.11 23.78
N LYS A 154 6.43 -9.73 24.13
CA LYS A 154 7.28 -8.89 23.27
C LYS A 154 7.84 -9.64 22.05
N ALA A 155 7.95 -10.97 22.12
CA ALA A 155 8.50 -11.78 21.06
C ALA A 155 7.48 -12.15 19.96
N GLY A 156 6.17 -12.02 20.25
CA GLY A 156 5.07 -12.43 19.37
C GLY A 156 4.73 -13.91 19.50
#